data_AF-A0A955LSU1-F1
#
_entry.id   AF-A0A955LSU1-F1
#
_cell.length_a   1.000
_cell.length_b   1.000
_cell.length_c   1.000
_cell.angle_alpha   90.00
_cell.angle_beta   90.00
_cell.angle_gamma   90.00
#
_symmetry.space_group_name_H-M   'P 1'
#
loop_
_entity.id
_entity.type
_entity.pdbx_description
1 polymer ?
#
loop_
_entity_poly.entity_id
_entity_poly.type
_entity_poly.pdbx_seq_one_letter_code
_entity_poly.pdbx_strand_id
1 'polypeptide(L)'
;ILIAAGGLVTSTNSGLSVPDWPLSYGSLNPPMVGGIVFEHSHRMIAGVILLGTLLLAFITWKSAEASRGLKIASGFLVVMVLLQALLGGLTVLLKLPPVVSVAHACLAQLFLSLLGCVCCRTSIRWSTVPEKISVDPMLKIWIFTTPAIFFFQLLSGAFLRHTESQMMLAVHILSAFLVISTVFITVIKYRALKSDAFVRITSSVLSHGVVLQFMLGIMAFVILYTQHLQIEILFAVLPTAHQTLGAVLLASAVMLSYRVSLLSRKAV
;
A
#
# COMPACT_ATOMS: atom_id res chain seq x y z
N ILE A 1 -4.72 7.05 4.76
CA ILE A 1 -4.33 8.37 5.31
C ILE A 1 -2.82 8.47 5.51
N LEU A 2 -2.18 7.67 6.38
CA LEU A 2 -0.73 7.77 6.63
C LEU A 2 0.13 7.69 5.36
N ILE A 3 -0.17 6.76 4.44
CA ILE A 3 0.53 6.65 3.14
C ILE A 3 0.37 7.92 2.30
N ALA A 4 -0.81 8.53 2.28
CA ALA A 4 -1.06 9.77 1.56
C ALA A 4 -0.30 10.95 2.21
N ALA A 5 -0.28 11.02 3.55
CA ALA A 5 0.52 12.01 4.27
C ALA A 5 2.01 11.87 3.95
N GLY A 6 2.54 10.64 3.88
CA GLY A 6 3.92 10.39 3.46
C GLY A 6 4.17 10.80 2.00
N GLY A 7 3.19 10.54 1.13
CA GLY A 7 3.20 11.03 -0.25
C GLY A 7 3.27 12.55 -0.35
N LEU A 8 2.52 13.27 0.49
CA LEU A 8 2.59 14.74 0.57
C LEU A 8 3.95 15.21 1.07
N VAL A 9 4.54 14.56 2.08
CA VAL A 9 5.90 14.90 2.56
C VAL A 9 6.91 14.84 1.43
N THR A 10 6.89 13.77 0.62
CA THR A 10 7.80 13.66 -0.53
C THR A 10 7.46 14.67 -1.62
N SER A 11 6.19 14.83 -2.02
CA SER A 11 5.85 15.72 -3.14
C SER A 11 5.96 17.22 -2.83
N THR A 12 5.91 17.60 -1.55
CA THR A 12 6.15 18.99 -1.11
C THR A 12 7.61 19.25 -0.77
N ASN A 13 8.52 18.29 -1.02
CA ASN A 13 9.93 18.34 -0.63
C ASN A 13 10.14 18.61 0.87
N SER A 14 9.18 18.22 1.70
CA SER A 14 9.20 18.48 3.13
C SER A 14 10.00 17.45 3.93
N GLY A 15 10.52 16.38 3.30
CA GLY A 15 11.13 15.24 3.99
C GLY A 15 12.42 15.50 4.78
N LEU A 16 12.97 16.72 4.70
CA LEU A 16 14.11 17.19 5.49
C LEU A 16 13.80 18.52 6.20
N SER A 17 12.52 18.83 6.43
CA SER A 17 12.10 20.05 7.11
C SER A 17 12.37 19.98 8.62
N VAL A 18 12.52 18.77 9.16
CA VAL A 18 12.87 18.48 10.55
C VAL A 18 14.15 17.63 10.55
N PRO A 19 15.28 18.14 11.06
CA PRO A 19 16.58 17.47 10.94
C PRO A 19 16.81 16.35 11.98
N ASP A 20 16.01 16.31 13.04
CA ASP A 20 16.12 15.36 14.15
C ASP A 20 14.99 14.32 14.14
N TRP A 21 15.24 13.22 14.84
CA TRP A 21 14.29 12.13 15.08
C TRP A 21 14.63 11.49 16.44
N PRO A 22 13.64 11.09 17.27
CA PRO A 22 12.20 10.99 17.00
C PRO A 22 11.41 12.29 17.21
N LEU A 23 11.98 13.26 17.91
CA LEU A 23 11.36 14.57 18.16
C LEU A 23 11.46 15.48 16.93
N SER A 24 10.82 16.64 16.99
CA SER A 24 10.93 17.69 15.97
C SER A 24 11.47 18.96 16.60
N TYR A 25 12.72 19.30 16.28
CA TYR A 25 13.49 20.35 16.95
C TYR A 25 13.51 20.19 18.48
N GLY A 26 13.68 18.94 18.94
CA GLY A 26 13.66 18.60 20.37
C GLY A 26 12.27 18.72 21.04
N SER A 27 11.21 18.96 20.29
CA SER A 27 9.84 19.16 20.81
C SER A 27 8.84 18.18 20.20
N LEU A 28 7.79 17.86 20.97
CA LEU A 28 6.58 17.20 20.45
C LEU A 28 5.58 18.20 19.84
N ASN A 29 5.79 19.50 20.04
CA ASN A 29 4.97 20.58 19.51
C ASN A 29 5.87 21.66 18.88
N PRO A 30 6.50 21.38 17.72
CA PRO A 30 7.29 22.36 16.99
C PRO A 30 6.40 23.45 16.37
N PRO A 31 6.96 24.60 15.96
CA PRO A 31 6.22 25.57 15.17
C PRO A 31 5.77 24.94 13.84
N MET A 32 4.46 24.89 13.62
CA MET A 32 3.83 24.28 12.45
C MET A 32 3.85 25.24 11.25
N VAL A 33 5.06 25.53 10.73
CA VAL A 33 5.29 26.48 9.62
C VAL A 33 5.99 25.79 8.46
N GLY A 34 5.54 26.09 7.23
CA GLY A 34 6.15 25.55 6.00
C GLY A 34 6.14 24.02 5.95
N GLY A 35 7.25 23.42 5.52
CA GLY A 35 7.40 21.97 5.38
C GLY A 35 7.28 21.18 6.69
N ILE A 36 7.53 21.82 7.85
CA ILE A 36 7.39 21.19 9.17
C ILE A 36 5.97 20.66 9.38
N VAL A 37 4.97 21.37 8.85
CA VAL A 37 3.55 20.95 8.94
C VAL A 37 3.36 19.54 8.36
N PHE A 38 3.93 19.28 7.18
CA PHE A 38 3.77 18.00 6.50
C PHE A 38 4.53 16.90 7.23
N GLU A 39 5.80 17.14 7.55
CA GLU A 39 6.66 16.13 8.16
C GLU A 39 6.22 15.77 9.58
N HIS A 40 5.97 16.77 10.42
CA HIS A 40 5.53 16.55 11.80
C HIS A 40 4.14 15.90 11.84
N SER A 41 3.19 16.34 11.01
CA SER A 41 1.86 15.71 10.94
C SER A 41 1.95 14.25 10.51
N HIS A 42 2.80 13.92 9.53
CA HIS A 42 3.04 12.55 9.12
C HIS A 42 3.57 11.69 10.29
N ARG A 43 4.53 12.21 11.08
CA ARG A 43 5.07 11.54 12.28
C ARG A 43 4.00 11.32 13.35
N MET A 44 3.13 12.30 13.60
CA MET A 44 2.04 12.15 14.58
C MET A 44 1.01 11.10 14.15
N ILE A 45 0.62 11.09 12.88
CA ILE A 45 -0.26 10.05 12.33
C ILE A 45 0.43 8.68 12.43
N ALA A 46 1.74 8.59 12.19
CA ALA A 46 2.49 7.34 12.34
C ALA A 46 2.47 6.83 13.78
N GLY A 47 2.59 7.71 14.78
CA GLY A 47 2.44 7.38 16.19
C GLY A 47 1.06 6.79 16.53
N VAL A 48 -0.01 7.37 15.99
CA VAL A 48 -1.37 6.82 16.15
C VAL A 48 -1.50 5.44 15.52
N ILE A 49 -0.94 5.23 14.32
CA ILE A 49 -0.94 3.92 13.66
C ILE A 49 -0.12 2.89 14.44
N LEU A 50 1.01 3.27 15.03
CA LEU A 50 1.80 2.40 15.91
C LEU A 50 0.97 1.94 17.11
N LEU A 51 0.35 2.89 17.85
CA LEU A 51 -0.48 2.56 19.01
C LEU A 51 -1.69 1.69 18.64
N GLY A 52 -2.37 2.01 17.54
CA GLY A 52 -3.49 1.21 17.03
C GLY A 52 -3.07 -0.20 16.63
N THR A 53 -1.88 -0.37 16.06
CA THR A 53 -1.33 -1.68 15.69
C THR A 53 -0.98 -2.51 16.92
N LEU A 54 -0.38 -1.91 17.95
CA LEU A 54 -0.09 -2.57 19.22
C LEU A 54 -1.38 -3.01 19.92
N LEU A 55 -2.40 -2.14 19.96
CA LEU A 55 -3.71 -2.46 20.53
C LEU A 55 -4.39 -3.60 19.77
N LEU A 56 -4.38 -3.56 18.42
CA LEU A 56 -4.94 -4.62 17.58
C LEU A 56 -4.26 -5.97 17.87
N ALA A 57 -2.93 -6.00 17.95
CA ALA A 57 -2.19 -7.21 18.27
C ALA A 57 -2.49 -7.72 19.68
N PHE A 58 -2.54 -6.83 20.67
CA PHE A 58 -2.91 -7.18 22.04
C PHE A 58 -4.30 -7.82 22.13
N ILE A 59 -5.32 -7.19 21.55
CA ILE A 59 -6.69 -7.71 21.52
C ILE A 59 -6.73 -9.07 20.80
N THR A 60 -6.04 -9.18 19.66
CA THR A 60 -5.97 -10.43 18.88
C THR A 60 -5.33 -11.56 19.68
N TRP A 61 -4.27 -11.28 20.45
CA TRP A 61 -3.60 -12.29 21.28
C TRP A 61 -4.43 -12.73 22.48
N LYS A 62 -5.19 -11.81 23.09
CA LYS A 62 -6.10 -12.09 24.21
C LYS A 62 -7.37 -12.82 23.79
N SER A 63 -7.79 -12.71 22.54
CA SER A 63 -8.95 -13.43 22.02
C SER A 63 -8.69 -14.95 21.99
N ALA A 64 -9.58 -15.72 22.61
CA ALA A 64 -9.59 -17.18 22.54
C ALA A 64 -10.01 -17.67 21.14
N GLU A 65 -10.88 -16.91 20.46
CA GLU A 65 -11.40 -17.21 19.12
C GLU A 65 -10.38 -16.94 18.00
N ALA A 66 -9.31 -16.18 18.29
CA ALA A 66 -8.30 -15.86 17.31
C ALA A 66 -7.41 -17.07 17.00
N SER A 67 -7.45 -17.52 15.74
CA SER A 67 -6.57 -18.58 15.24
C SER A 67 -5.07 -18.26 15.42
N ARG A 68 -4.23 -19.29 15.56
CA ARG A 68 -2.76 -19.12 15.64
C ARG A 68 -2.19 -18.29 14.48
N GLY A 69 -2.69 -18.50 13.26
CA GLY A 69 -2.26 -17.74 12.09
C GLY A 69 -2.56 -16.24 12.19
N LEU A 70 -3.73 -15.88 12.74
CA LEU A 70 -4.10 -14.47 12.95
C LEU A 70 -3.24 -13.82 14.03
N LYS A 71 -2.95 -14.54 15.12
CA LYS A 71 -2.03 -14.09 16.18
C LYS A 71 -0.63 -13.83 15.62
N ILE A 72 -0.10 -14.74 14.81
CA ILE A 72 1.20 -14.57 14.13
C ILE A 72 1.17 -13.37 13.18
N ALA A 73 0.13 -13.24 12.33
CA ALA A 73 0.00 -12.11 11.41
C ALA A 73 -0.06 -10.76 12.14
N SER A 74 -0.77 -10.67 13.27
CA SER A 74 -0.80 -9.46 14.09
C SER A 74 0.56 -9.13 14.72
N GLY A 75 1.36 -10.15 15.09
CA GLY A 75 2.74 -9.94 15.53
C GLY A 75 3.65 -9.42 14.42
N PHE A 76 3.50 -9.94 13.20
CA PHE A 76 4.22 -9.39 12.04
C PHE A 76 3.86 -7.93 11.76
N LEU A 77 2.59 -7.51 11.92
CA LEU A 77 2.23 -6.10 11.81
C LEU A 77 2.98 -5.22 12.81
N VAL A 78 3.15 -5.68 14.06
CA VAL A 78 3.94 -4.97 15.07
C VAL A 78 5.39 -4.82 14.62
N VAL A 79 6.02 -5.90 14.16
CA VAL A 79 7.39 -5.86 13.64
C VAL A 79 7.51 -4.91 12.45
N MET A 80 6.58 -4.98 11.50
CA MET A 80 6.59 -4.13 10.31
C MET A 80 6.41 -2.64 10.64
N VAL A 81 5.56 -2.28 11.61
CA VAL A 81 5.39 -0.86 11.98
C VAL A 81 6.60 -0.31 12.74
N LEU A 82 7.30 -1.14 13.52
CA LEU A 82 8.57 -0.76 14.16
C LEU A 82 9.67 -0.56 13.11
N LEU A 83 9.77 -1.48 12.14
CA LEU A 83 10.69 -1.32 11.00
C LEU A 83 10.33 -0.10 10.14
N GLN A 84 9.05 0.23 9.99
CA GLN A 84 8.61 1.47 9.34
C GLN A 84 9.13 2.71 10.06
N ALA A 85 8.98 2.77 11.39
CA ALA A 85 9.47 3.89 12.20
C ALA A 85 11.00 4.02 12.10
N LEU A 86 11.72 2.89 12.15
CA LEU A 86 13.17 2.85 11.97
C LEU A 86 13.59 3.36 10.58
N LEU A 87 13.01 2.81 9.50
CA LEU A 87 13.35 3.23 8.14
C LEU A 87 12.98 4.69 7.89
N GLY A 88 11.85 5.17 8.43
CA GLY A 88 11.45 6.57 8.33
C GLY A 88 12.42 7.51 9.05
N GLY A 89 12.87 7.14 10.26
CA GLY A 89 13.91 7.89 10.98
C GLY A 89 15.25 7.89 10.24
N LEU A 90 15.66 6.73 9.69
CA LEU A 90 16.88 6.62 8.88
C LEU A 90 16.80 7.45 7.60
N THR A 91 15.64 7.52 6.95
CA THR A 91 15.42 8.39 5.79
C THR A 91 15.72 9.86 6.11
N VAL A 92 15.35 10.35 7.31
CA VAL A 92 15.68 11.72 7.76
C VAL A 92 17.16 11.84 8.10
N LEU A 93 17.66 10.98 8.99
CA LEU A 93 19.03 11.07 9.53
C LEU A 93 20.11 10.89 8.46
N LEU A 94 19.85 10.08 7.43
CA LEU A 94 20.76 9.83 6.32
C LEU A 94 20.53 10.73 5.11
N LYS A 95 19.62 11.71 5.20
CA LYS A 95 19.31 12.69 4.13
C LYS A 95 18.75 12.05 2.84
N LEU A 96 17.68 11.29 2.98
CA LEU A 96 16.88 10.69 1.90
C LEU A 96 17.60 9.69 0.96
N PRO A 97 18.45 8.76 1.45
CA PRO A 97 19.12 7.81 0.56
C PRO A 97 18.07 6.95 -0.18
N PRO A 98 18.12 6.84 -1.53
CA PRO A 98 17.05 6.23 -2.31
C PRO A 98 16.69 4.81 -1.85
N VAL A 99 17.67 3.99 -1.49
CA VAL A 99 17.44 2.61 -1.04
C VAL A 99 16.59 2.56 0.24
N VAL A 100 16.86 3.43 1.22
CA VAL A 100 16.10 3.45 2.49
C VAL A 100 14.69 4.01 2.25
N SER A 101 14.57 5.08 1.47
CA SER A 101 13.27 5.69 1.15
C SER A 101 12.38 4.76 0.33
N VAL A 102 12.94 4.03 -0.64
CA VAL A 102 12.23 2.99 -1.40
C VAL A 102 11.82 1.82 -0.50
N ALA A 103 12.72 1.34 0.37
CA ALA A 103 12.39 0.29 1.32
C ALA A 103 11.27 0.71 2.29
N HIS A 104 11.32 1.94 2.79
CA HIS A 104 10.27 2.54 3.60
C HIS A 104 8.94 2.60 2.84
N ALA A 105 8.93 3.12 1.61
CA ALA A 105 7.72 3.21 0.80
C ALA A 105 7.11 1.83 0.45
N CYS A 106 7.94 0.83 0.16
CA CYS A 106 7.48 -0.53 -0.15
C CYS A 106 6.93 -1.24 1.08
N LEU A 107 7.64 -1.16 2.21
CA LEU A 107 7.22 -1.79 3.46
C LEU A 107 5.89 -1.21 3.98
N ALA A 108 5.63 0.10 3.78
CA ALA A 108 4.37 0.73 4.17
C ALA A 108 3.17 0.14 3.41
N GLN A 109 3.35 -0.19 2.13
CA GLN A 109 2.29 -0.76 1.29
C GLN A 109 2.08 -2.26 1.54
N LEU A 110 3.15 -2.99 1.85
CA LEU A 110 3.05 -4.37 2.35
C LEU A 110 2.35 -4.42 3.72
N PHE A 111 2.64 -3.46 4.60
CA PHE A 111 1.97 -3.32 5.89
C PHE A 111 0.46 -3.12 5.69
N LEU A 112 0.05 -2.20 4.80
CA LEU A 112 -1.36 -1.99 4.47
C LEU A 112 -2.03 -3.27 3.95
N SER A 113 -1.33 -4.02 3.09
CA SER A 113 -1.84 -5.26 2.51
C SER A 113 -2.08 -6.33 3.58
N LEU A 114 -1.13 -6.53 4.50
CA LEU A 114 -1.29 -7.47 5.61
C LEU A 114 -2.37 -7.00 6.59
N LEU A 115 -2.41 -5.71 6.92
CA LEU A 115 -3.43 -5.13 7.79
C LEU A 115 -4.83 -5.34 7.21
N GLY A 116 -5.00 -5.12 5.91
CA GLY A 116 -6.25 -5.39 5.19
C GLY A 116 -6.70 -6.85 5.34
N CYS A 117 -5.78 -7.81 5.18
CA CYS A 117 -6.08 -9.24 5.38
C CYS A 117 -6.47 -9.56 6.83
N VAL A 118 -5.78 -8.98 7.82
CA VAL A 118 -6.11 -9.15 9.25
C VAL A 118 -7.50 -8.58 9.55
N CYS A 119 -7.77 -7.34 9.16
CA CYS A 119 -9.06 -6.68 9.35
C CYS A 119 -10.21 -7.44 8.67
N CYS A 120 -9.97 -7.91 7.44
CA CYS A 120 -10.93 -8.76 6.74
C CYS A 120 -11.22 -10.02 7.54
N ARG A 121 -10.18 -10.74 8.01
CA ARG A 121 -10.33 -12.01 8.72
C ARG A 121 -11.05 -11.89 10.06
N THR A 122 -10.96 -10.73 10.72
CA THR A 122 -11.68 -10.40 11.97
C THR A 122 -13.08 -9.84 11.74
N SER A 123 -13.47 -9.53 10.50
CA SER A 123 -14.80 -8.98 10.21
C SER A 123 -15.88 -10.06 10.21
N ILE A 124 -17.07 -9.71 10.72
CA ILE A 124 -18.25 -10.60 10.80
C ILE A 124 -18.65 -11.13 9.42
N ARG A 125 -18.52 -10.29 8.39
CA ARG A 125 -18.85 -10.63 7.01
C ARG A 125 -17.89 -11.63 6.38
N TRP A 126 -16.70 -11.80 6.95
CA TRP A 126 -15.70 -12.76 6.50
C TRP A 126 -15.80 -14.11 7.22
N SER A 127 -16.33 -14.13 8.45
CA SER A 127 -16.50 -15.34 9.26
C SER A 127 -17.57 -16.29 8.73
N THR A 128 -18.50 -15.83 7.89
CA THR A 128 -19.37 -16.71 7.11
C THR A 128 -18.57 -17.31 5.96
N VAL A 129 -18.13 -18.56 6.15
CA VAL A 129 -17.40 -19.33 5.14
C VAL A 129 -18.40 -19.70 4.04
N PRO A 130 -18.23 -19.22 2.79
CA PRO A 130 -19.07 -19.63 1.68
C PRO A 130 -18.87 -21.12 1.42
N GLU A 131 -19.89 -21.74 0.83
CA GLU A 131 -19.77 -23.10 0.31
C GLU A 131 -18.52 -23.22 -0.55
N LYS A 132 -17.70 -24.25 -0.30
CA LYS A 132 -16.44 -24.44 -1.02
C LYS A 132 -16.75 -24.73 -2.47
N ILE A 133 -16.10 -24.01 -3.38
CA ILE A 133 -16.30 -24.18 -4.83
C ILE A 133 -15.10 -24.95 -5.39
N SER A 134 -15.35 -25.94 -6.25
CA SER A 134 -14.29 -26.57 -7.02
C SER A 134 -13.69 -25.52 -7.97
N VAL A 135 -12.45 -25.12 -7.70
CA VAL A 135 -11.73 -24.17 -8.55
C VAL A 135 -10.71 -24.85 -9.43
N ASP A 136 -10.57 -24.34 -10.65
CA ASP A 136 -9.52 -24.72 -11.60
C ASP A 136 -8.13 -24.58 -10.94
N PRO A 137 -7.26 -25.60 -10.99
CA PRO A 137 -5.87 -25.51 -10.52
C PRO A 137 -5.09 -24.31 -11.07
N MET A 138 -5.35 -23.90 -12.31
CA MET A 138 -4.71 -22.73 -12.94
C MET A 138 -5.07 -21.41 -12.25
N LEU A 139 -6.16 -21.36 -11.49
CA LEU A 139 -6.56 -20.21 -10.70
C LEU A 139 -5.53 -19.86 -9.62
N LYS A 140 -4.83 -20.87 -9.09
CA LYS A 140 -3.84 -20.71 -8.02
C LYS A 140 -2.60 -19.93 -8.45
N ILE A 141 -2.29 -19.91 -9.74
CA ILE A 141 -1.18 -19.12 -10.28
C ILE A 141 -1.48 -17.63 -10.06
N TRP A 142 -2.70 -17.20 -10.39
CA TRP A 142 -3.13 -15.79 -10.28
C TRP A 142 -3.23 -15.27 -8.85
N ILE A 143 -3.37 -16.17 -7.85
CA ILE A 143 -3.31 -15.80 -6.43
C ILE A 143 -1.99 -15.10 -6.11
N PHE A 144 -0.88 -15.56 -6.70
CA PHE A 144 0.46 -15.03 -6.43
C PHE A 144 0.93 -14.06 -7.51
N THR A 145 0.66 -14.35 -8.78
CA THR A 145 1.13 -13.54 -9.92
C THR A 145 0.58 -12.11 -9.86
N THR A 146 -0.69 -11.93 -9.53
CA THR A 146 -1.31 -10.59 -9.55
C THR A 146 -0.72 -9.66 -8.50
N PRO A 147 -0.67 -10.03 -7.20
CA PRO A 147 0.02 -9.21 -6.20
C PRO A 147 1.51 -9.00 -6.49
N ALA A 148 2.22 -10.00 -7.04
CA ALA A 148 3.64 -9.88 -7.37
C ALA A 148 3.89 -8.84 -8.46
N ILE A 149 3.08 -8.83 -9.52
CA ILE A 149 3.17 -7.83 -10.60
C ILE A 149 2.82 -6.43 -10.08
N PHE A 150 1.81 -6.29 -9.23
CA PHE A 150 1.53 -5.01 -8.56
C PHE A 150 2.69 -4.54 -7.69
N PHE A 151 3.29 -5.44 -6.92
CA PHE A 151 4.43 -5.10 -6.07
C PHE A 151 5.66 -4.68 -6.91
N PHE A 152 5.91 -5.35 -8.04
CA PHE A 152 6.95 -4.94 -8.98
C PHE A 152 6.70 -3.54 -9.57
N GLN A 153 5.46 -3.24 -10.00
CA GLN A 153 5.07 -1.90 -10.49
C GLN A 153 5.27 -0.81 -9.43
N LEU A 154 4.92 -1.13 -8.18
CA LEU A 154 5.10 -0.24 -7.04
C LEU A 154 6.59 0.00 -6.80
N LEU A 155 7.40 -1.07 -6.78
CA LEU A 155 8.84 -1.00 -6.57
C LEU A 155 9.50 -0.13 -7.65
N SER A 156 9.15 -0.34 -8.92
CA SER A 156 9.66 0.50 -10.03
C SER A 156 9.23 1.97 -9.88
N GLY A 157 8.00 2.23 -9.44
CA GLY A 157 7.50 3.57 -9.18
C GLY A 157 8.17 4.26 -7.99
N ALA A 158 8.49 3.52 -6.93
CA ALA A 158 9.23 4.02 -5.79
C ALA A 158 10.67 4.37 -6.18
N PHE A 159 11.35 3.51 -6.95
CA PHE A 159 12.67 3.82 -7.49
C PHE A 159 12.64 5.03 -8.42
N LEU A 160 11.68 5.11 -9.33
CA LEU A 160 11.48 6.27 -10.19
C LEU A 160 11.38 7.56 -9.38
N ARG A 161 10.54 7.58 -8.33
CA ARG A 161 10.32 8.76 -7.49
C ARG A 161 11.56 9.22 -6.72
N HIS A 162 12.44 8.31 -6.33
CA HIS A 162 13.61 8.62 -5.50
C HIS A 162 14.93 8.71 -6.26
N THR A 163 14.96 8.29 -7.52
CA THR A 163 16.18 8.33 -8.36
C THR A 163 16.03 9.17 -9.62
N GLU A 164 14.80 9.53 -9.99
CA GLU A 164 14.47 10.25 -11.23
C GLU A 164 15.02 9.57 -12.50
N SER A 165 15.29 8.26 -12.41
CA SER A 165 15.94 7.49 -13.48
C SER A 165 15.01 7.30 -14.68
N GLN A 166 15.47 7.70 -15.86
CA GLN A 166 14.77 7.48 -17.14
C GLN A 166 14.57 5.99 -17.44
N MET A 167 15.51 5.14 -17.03
CA MET A 167 15.35 3.69 -17.14
C MET A 167 14.18 3.20 -16.27
N MET A 168 14.08 3.67 -15.03
CA MET A 168 12.96 3.31 -14.15
C MET A 168 11.64 3.88 -14.63
N LEU A 169 11.64 5.03 -15.29
CA LEU A 169 10.45 5.57 -15.97
C LEU A 169 9.96 4.62 -17.07
N ALA A 170 10.85 4.18 -17.95
CA ALA A 170 10.51 3.24 -19.02
C ALA A 170 10.00 1.91 -18.44
N VAL A 171 10.69 1.36 -17.43
CA VAL A 171 10.24 0.15 -16.72
C VAL A 171 8.84 0.36 -16.14
N HIS A 172 8.60 1.45 -15.42
CA HIS A 172 7.33 1.75 -14.79
C HIS A 172 6.18 1.89 -15.80
N ILE A 173 6.41 2.56 -16.94
CA ILE A 173 5.39 2.69 -18.00
C ILE A 173 5.10 1.32 -18.63
N LEU A 174 6.12 0.56 -19.00
CA LEU A 174 5.95 -0.74 -19.65
C LEU A 174 5.27 -1.75 -18.71
N SER A 175 5.68 -1.81 -17.45
CA SER A 175 5.06 -2.72 -16.47
C SER A 175 3.64 -2.28 -16.07
N ALA A 176 3.24 -1.02 -16.29
CA ALA A 176 1.85 -0.59 -16.06
C ALA A 176 0.86 -1.33 -16.97
N PHE A 177 1.21 -1.55 -18.25
CA PHE A 177 0.40 -2.35 -19.17
C PHE A 177 0.31 -3.82 -18.74
N LEU A 178 1.39 -4.36 -18.15
CA LEU A 178 1.40 -5.70 -17.59
C LEU A 178 0.46 -5.80 -16.38
N VAL A 179 0.44 -4.79 -15.49
CA VAL A 179 -0.51 -4.72 -14.37
C VAL A 179 -1.95 -4.70 -14.89
N ILE A 180 -2.26 -3.82 -15.83
CA ILE A 180 -3.61 -3.69 -16.41
C ILE A 180 -4.07 -5.04 -16.99
N SER A 181 -3.24 -5.66 -17.83
CA SER A 181 -3.54 -6.94 -18.46
C SER A 181 -3.77 -8.04 -17.41
N THR A 182 -2.91 -8.11 -16.41
CA THR A 182 -2.99 -9.07 -15.29
C THR A 182 -4.27 -8.88 -14.48
N VAL A 183 -4.69 -7.64 -14.21
CA VAL A 183 -5.94 -7.33 -13.51
C VAL A 183 -7.14 -7.84 -14.30
N PHE A 184 -7.23 -7.52 -15.59
CA PHE A 184 -8.36 -7.96 -16.41
C PHE A 184 -8.42 -9.49 -16.53
N ILE A 185 -7.27 -10.15 -16.72
CA ILE A 185 -7.20 -11.61 -16.72
C ILE A 185 -7.65 -12.18 -15.37
N THR A 186 -7.19 -11.61 -14.25
CA THR A 186 -7.60 -12.02 -12.90
C THR A 186 -9.11 -11.90 -12.70
N VAL A 187 -9.72 -10.78 -13.11
CA VAL A 187 -11.16 -10.53 -12.99
C VAL A 187 -11.98 -11.50 -13.85
N ILE A 188 -11.48 -11.87 -15.03
CA ILE A 188 -12.08 -12.89 -15.90
C ILE A 188 -11.98 -14.26 -15.24
N LYS A 189 -10.80 -14.64 -14.75
CA LYS A 189 -10.55 -15.94 -14.11
C LYS A 189 -11.37 -16.12 -12.83
N TYR A 190 -11.55 -15.06 -12.05
CA TYR A 190 -12.38 -15.10 -10.83
C TYR A 190 -13.88 -14.91 -11.10
N ARG A 191 -14.34 -14.86 -12.37
CA ARG A 191 -15.77 -14.66 -12.70
C ARG A 191 -16.67 -15.73 -12.10
N ALA A 192 -16.23 -16.99 -12.09
CA ALA A 192 -16.98 -18.10 -11.50
C ALA A 192 -17.16 -17.97 -9.97
N LEU A 193 -16.33 -17.17 -9.31
CA LEU A 193 -16.35 -16.93 -7.87
C LEU A 193 -17.12 -15.66 -7.48
N LYS A 194 -17.73 -14.95 -8.44
CA LYS A 194 -18.46 -13.68 -8.18
C LYS A 194 -19.78 -13.85 -7.42
N SER A 195 -20.21 -15.08 -7.14
CA SER A 195 -21.27 -15.35 -6.16
C SER A 195 -20.87 -14.85 -4.78
N ASP A 196 -19.59 -14.99 -4.40
CA ASP A 196 -19.03 -14.37 -3.20
C ASP A 196 -18.99 -12.84 -3.37
N ALA A 197 -19.68 -12.14 -2.47
CA ALA A 197 -19.83 -10.69 -2.52
C ALA A 197 -18.49 -9.96 -2.38
N PHE A 198 -17.55 -10.49 -1.60
CA PHE A 198 -16.22 -9.89 -1.43
C PHE A 198 -15.42 -10.01 -2.73
N VAL A 199 -15.39 -11.20 -3.34
CA VAL A 199 -14.73 -11.41 -4.64
C VAL A 199 -15.30 -10.46 -5.69
N ARG A 200 -16.63 -10.33 -5.77
CA ARG A 200 -17.30 -9.43 -6.73
C ARG A 200 -16.95 -7.97 -6.52
N ILE A 201 -17.05 -7.46 -5.29
CA ILE A 201 -16.77 -6.06 -4.96
C ILE A 201 -15.30 -5.75 -5.21
N THR A 202 -14.38 -6.55 -4.65
CA THR A 202 -12.94 -6.30 -4.76
C THR A 202 -12.45 -6.45 -6.20
N SER A 203 -13.02 -7.38 -6.99
CA SER A 203 -12.75 -7.45 -8.45
C SER A 203 -13.19 -6.18 -9.17
N SER A 204 -14.34 -5.60 -8.80
CA SER A 204 -14.83 -4.33 -9.36
C SER A 204 -13.93 -3.15 -8.98
N VAL A 205 -13.50 -3.10 -7.70
CA VAL A 205 -12.55 -2.08 -7.23
C VAL A 205 -11.24 -2.16 -8.01
N LEU A 206 -10.70 -3.36 -8.24
CA LEU A 206 -9.49 -3.54 -9.03
C LEU A 206 -9.67 -3.12 -10.50
N SER A 207 -10.77 -3.52 -11.14
CA SER A 207 -10.98 -3.23 -12.56
C SER A 207 -11.18 -1.73 -12.84
N HIS A 208 -11.97 -1.03 -12.03
CA HIS A 208 -12.18 0.41 -12.21
C HIS A 208 -11.00 1.21 -11.67
N GLY A 209 -10.45 0.78 -10.53
CA GLY A 209 -9.34 1.46 -9.89
C GLY A 209 -8.05 1.39 -10.70
N VAL A 210 -7.78 0.32 -11.45
CA VAL A 210 -6.59 0.28 -12.32
C VAL A 210 -6.69 1.26 -13.49
N VAL A 211 -7.90 1.49 -14.02
CA VAL A 211 -8.14 2.51 -15.06
C VAL A 211 -7.89 3.90 -14.49
N LEU A 212 -8.45 4.20 -13.31
CA LEU A 212 -8.19 5.46 -12.61
C LEU A 212 -6.71 5.64 -12.28
N GLN A 213 -6.02 4.58 -11.85
CA GLN A 213 -4.59 4.59 -11.57
C GLN A 213 -3.77 4.93 -12.81
N PHE A 214 -4.13 4.38 -13.96
CA PHE A 214 -3.47 4.66 -15.23
C PHE A 214 -3.69 6.13 -15.65
N MET A 215 -4.91 6.64 -15.53
CA MET A 215 -5.20 8.07 -15.77
C MET A 215 -4.41 8.98 -14.83
N LEU A 216 -4.39 8.68 -13.53
CA LEU A 216 -3.58 9.42 -12.55
C LEU A 216 -2.08 9.36 -12.88
N GLY A 217 -1.60 8.23 -13.41
CA GLY A 217 -0.21 8.06 -13.84
C GLY A 217 0.14 8.96 -15.02
N ILE A 218 -0.73 9.04 -16.02
CA ILE A 218 -0.58 9.97 -17.16
C ILE A 218 -0.60 11.42 -16.67
N MET A 219 -1.55 11.78 -15.80
CA MET A 219 -1.65 13.13 -15.26
C MET A 219 -0.41 13.52 -14.44
N ALA A 220 0.08 12.61 -13.59
CA ALA A 220 1.31 12.81 -12.83
C ALA A 220 2.53 12.93 -13.76
N PHE A 221 2.62 12.12 -14.81
CA PHE A 221 3.68 12.22 -15.82
C PHE A 221 3.67 13.58 -16.52
N VAL A 222 2.50 14.05 -16.97
CA VAL A 222 2.37 15.35 -17.64
C VAL A 222 2.81 16.48 -16.71
N ILE A 223 2.32 16.52 -15.48
CA ILE A 223 2.66 17.58 -14.53
C ILE A 223 4.16 17.56 -14.17
N LEU A 224 4.73 16.38 -13.89
CA LEU A 224 6.11 16.27 -13.43
C LEU A 224 7.15 16.44 -14.55
N TYR A 225 6.88 15.94 -15.76
CA TYR A 225 7.90 15.86 -16.82
C TYR A 225 7.72 16.83 -17.97
N THR A 226 6.49 17.32 -18.22
CA THR A 226 6.27 18.26 -19.33
C THR A 226 6.29 19.71 -18.90
N GLN A 227 6.02 19.97 -17.61
CA GLN A 227 5.93 21.32 -17.00
C GLN A 227 5.05 22.33 -17.76
N HIS A 228 4.18 21.87 -18.67
CA HIS A 228 3.27 22.75 -19.43
C HIS A 228 2.21 23.42 -18.56
N LEU A 229 1.92 22.87 -17.36
CA LEU A 229 0.95 23.39 -16.41
C LEU A 229 1.65 23.62 -15.06
N GLN A 230 1.89 24.89 -14.70
CA GLN A 230 2.56 25.29 -13.47
C GLN A 230 1.57 25.53 -12.32
N ILE A 231 0.72 24.56 -12.04
CA ILE A 231 -0.26 24.64 -10.94
C ILE A 231 0.34 23.92 -9.72
N GLU A 232 0.93 24.67 -8.79
CA GLU A 232 1.72 24.15 -7.66
C GLU A 232 1.02 23.02 -6.88
N ILE A 233 -0.27 23.18 -6.57
CA ILE A 233 -1.01 22.17 -5.80
C ILE A 233 -1.08 20.81 -6.52
N LEU A 234 -1.07 20.79 -7.86
CA LEU A 234 -1.15 19.55 -8.63
C LEU A 234 0.15 18.74 -8.58
N PHE A 235 1.31 19.38 -8.40
CA PHE A 235 2.59 18.70 -8.19
C PHE A 235 2.59 17.90 -6.88
N ALA A 236 1.88 18.39 -5.87
CA ALA A 236 1.71 17.67 -4.61
C ALA A 236 0.65 16.57 -4.70
N VAL A 237 -0.54 16.92 -5.22
CA VAL A 237 -1.74 16.08 -5.13
C VAL A 237 -1.71 14.91 -6.10
N LEU A 238 -1.36 15.11 -7.38
CA LEU A 238 -1.47 14.03 -8.38
C LEU A 238 -0.51 12.87 -8.12
N PRO A 239 0.80 13.08 -7.86
CA PRO A 239 1.70 11.98 -7.54
C PRO A 239 1.33 11.29 -6.22
N THR A 240 0.85 12.05 -5.23
CA THR A 240 0.36 11.50 -3.96
C THR A 240 -0.89 10.64 -4.16
N ALA A 241 -1.84 11.10 -4.97
CA ALA A 241 -3.06 10.36 -5.30
C ALA A 241 -2.72 9.08 -6.06
N HIS A 242 -1.84 9.18 -7.06
CA HIS A 242 -1.35 8.02 -7.82
C HIS A 242 -0.67 6.99 -6.91
N GLN A 243 0.24 7.42 -6.01
CA GLN A 243 0.87 6.52 -5.03
C GLN A 243 -0.17 5.87 -4.10
N THR A 244 -1.09 6.68 -3.57
CA THR A 244 -2.07 6.23 -2.57
C THR A 244 -3.04 5.22 -3.17
N LEU A 245 -3.56 5.48 -4.37
CA LEU A 245 -4.43 4.55 -5.06
C LEU A 245 -3.67 3.27 -5.44
N GLY A 246 -2.42 3.37 -5.88
CA GLY A 246 -1.56 2.21 -6.11
C GLY A 246 -1.43 1.30 -4.87
N ALA A 247 -1.23 1.88 -3.69
CA ALA A 247 -1.18 1.14 -2.43
C ALA A 247 -2.52 0.44 -2.10
N VAL A 248 -3.64 1.12 -2.33
CA VAL A 248 -4.99 0.55 -2.13
C VAL A 248 -5.25 -0.60 -3.10
N LEU A 249 -4.82 -0.48 -4.35
CA LEU A 249 -4.97 -1.54 -5.35
C LEU A 249 -4.12 -2.76 -5.04
N LEU A 250 -2.87 -2.58 -4.61
CA LEU A 250 -2.05 -3.70 -4.14
C LEU A 250 -2.72 -4.41 -2.95
N ALA A 251 -3.16 -3.66 -1.94
CA ALA A 251 -3.84 -4.25 -0.79
C ALA A 251 -5.12 -4.99 -1.22
N SER A 252 -5.89 -4.43 -2.16
CA SER A 252 -7.09 -5.06 -2.73
C SER A 252 -6.76 -6.35 -3.47
N ALA A 253 -5.68 -6.37 -4.26
CA ALA A 253 -5.22 -7.56 -4.95
C ALA A 253 -4.79 -8.66 -3.96
N VAL A 254 -4.05 -8.31 -2.91
CA VAL A 254 -3.63 -9.26 -1.86
C VAL A 254 -4.84 -9.81 -1.10
N MET A 255 -5.79 -8.97 -0.70
CA MET A 255 -7.01 -9.41 -0.02
C MET A 255 -7.89 -10.30 -0.89
N LEU A 256 -8.02 -9.99 -2.19
CA LEU A 256 -8.74 -10.81 -3.15
C LEU A 256 -8.07 -12.18 -3.31
N SER A 257 -6.75 -12.20 -3.53
CA SER A 257 -5.95 -13.43 -3.58
C SER A 257 -6.09 -14.25 -2.30
N TYR A 258 -6.10 -13.61 -1.13
CA TYR A 258 -6.32 -14.28 0.13
C TYR A 258 -7.72 -14.91 0.21
N ARG A 259 -8.80 -14.19 -0.16
CA ARG A 259 -10.16 -14.74 -0.20
C ARG A 259 -10.26 -15.94 -1.14
N VAL A 260 -9.75 -15.81 -2.36
CA VAL A 260 -9.75 -16.89 -3.36
C VAL A 260 -8.96 -18.10 -2.84
N SER A 261 -7.83 -17.88 -2.16
CA SER A 261 -7.06 -18.98 -1.57
C SER A 261 -7.87 -19.77 -0.55
N LEU A 262 -8.71 -19.10 0.26
CA LEU A 262 -9.57 -19.76 1.24
C LEU A 262 -10.69 -20.55 0.56
N LEU A 263 -11.32 -19.98 -0.47
CA LEU A 263 -12.34 -20.65 -1.28
C LEU A 263 -11.79 -21.87 -2.04
N SER A 264 -10.50 -21.83 -2.40
CA SER A 264 -9.82 -22.88 -3.18
C SER A 264 -9.31 -24.07 -2.37
N ARG A 265 -9.31 -23.98 -1.03
CA ARG A 265 -8.88 -25.10 -0.17
C ARG A 265 -9.91 -26.21 -0.30
N LYS A 266 -9.49 -27.37 -0.84
CA LYS A 266 -10.33 -28.54 -1.13
C LYS A 266 -11.41 -28.74 -0.07
N ALA A 267 -12.65 -28.94 -0.52
CA ALA A 267 -13.57 -29.78 0.23
C ALA A 267 -12.85 -31.13 0.34
N VAL A 268 -12.38 -31.44 1.55
CA VAL A 268 -11.83 -32.77 1.86
C VAL A 268 -13.03 -33.68 1.95
#